data_AF-A0A6I6E5N2-F1
#
_entry.id   AF-A0A6I6E5N2-F1
#
_cell.length_a   1.000
_cell.length_b   1.000
_cell.length_c   1.000
_cell.angle_alpha   90.00
_cell.angle_beta   90.00
_cell.angle_gamma   90.00
#
_symmetry.space_group_name_H-M   'P 1'
#
loop_
_entity.id
_entity.type
_entity.pdbx_description
1 polymer ?
#
loop_
_entity_poly.entity_id
_entity_poly.type
_entity_poly.pdbx_seq_one_letter_code
_entity_poly.pdbx_strand_id
1 'polypeptide(L)'
;MRIAPAPVPVAVWADPAGCPQRLVLDGERWRVVDRPTALGSAPRVDGRPAGDGWRATIRRASDGVTEVADLAVDDAGRWLVIHRWR
;
A
#
# COMPACT_ATOMS: atom_id res chain seq x y z
N MET A 1 13.64 -6.78 -18.79
CA MET A 1 13.69 -5.78 -17.71
C MET A 1 12.26 -5.45 -17.31
N ARG A 2 11.80 -5.87 -16.12
CA ARG A 2 10.46 -5.50 -15.64
C ARG A 2 10.58 -4.09 -15.04
N ILE A 3 10.15 -3.07 -15.77
CA ILE A 3 9.95 -1.75 -15.17
C ILE A 3 8.84 -1.96 -14.14
N ALA A 4 9.20 -1.93 -12.85
CA ALA A 4 8.17 -1.86 -11.81
C ALA A 4 7.36 -0.59 -12.11
N PRO A 5 6.01 -0.66 -12.16
CA PRO A 5 5.22 0.55 -12.35
C PRO A 5 5.61 1.58 -11.30
N ALA A 6 5.56 2.86 -11.66
CA ALA A 6 5.84 3.94 -10.74
C ALA A 6 4.95 3.82 -9.49
N PRO A 7 5.47 4.11 -8.29
CA PRO A 7 4.65 4.11 -7.08
C PRO A 7 3.43 5.02 -7.22
N VAL A 8 2.26 4.55 -6.77
CA VAL A 8 0.99 5.27 -6.93
C VAL A 8 0.57 5.90 -5.60
N PRO A 9 0.30 7.21 -5.53
CA PRO A 9 -0.22 7.84 -4.32
C PRO A 9 -1.54 7.22 -3.84
N VAL A 10 -1.65 7.02 -2.53
CA VAL A 10 -2.83 6.43 -1.90
C VAL A 10 -3.12 7.11 -0.57
N ALA A 11 -4.39 7.35 -0.26
CA ALA A 11 -4.78 7.80 1.07
C ALA A 11 -5.00 6.57 1.95
N VAL A 12 -4.39 6.53 3.14
CA VAL A 12 -4.46 5.39 4.06
C VAL A 12 -4.99 5.83 5.41
N TRP A 13 -5.95 5.06 5.94
CA TRP A 13 -6.28 5.08 7.36
C TRP A 13 -5.54 3.94 8.02
N ALA A 14 -4.60 4.28 8.90
CA ALA A 14 -3.85 3.33 9.69
C ALA A 14 -4.32 3.33 11.15
N ASP A 15 -4.03 2.25 11.87
CA ASP A 15 -4.16 2.22 13.33
C ASP A 15 -3.01 3.02 14.00
N PRO A 16 -3.01 3.17 15.34
CA PRO A 16 -1.93 3.89 16.04
C PRO A 16 -0.53 3.29 15.87
N ALA A 17 -0.40 2.04 15.42
CA ALA A 17 0.87 1.40 15.13
C ALA A 17 1.29 1.57 13.65
N GLY A 18 0.55 2.35 12.86
CA GLY A 18 0.82 2.56 11.44
C GLY A 18 0.34 1.42 10.54
N CYS A 19 -0.40 0.44 11.07
CA CYS A 19 -0.89 -0.69 10.30
C CYS A 19 -2.14 -0.30 9.48
N PRO A 20 -2.14 -0.49 8.15
CA PRO A 20 -3.21 -0.01 7.27
C PRO A 20 -4.53 -0.75 7.50
N GLN A 21 -5.64 -0.01 7.48
CA GLN A 21 -7.01 -0.54 7.70
C GLN A 21 -7.93 -0.24 6.50
N ARG A 22 -7.77 0.93 5.86
CA ARG A 22 -8.59 1.37 4.72
C ARG A 22 -7.77 2.21 3.77
N LEU A 23 -8.14 2.20 2.49
CA LEU A 23 -7.47 3.00 1.47
C LEU A 23 -8.46 3.71 0.56
N VAL A 24 -8.04 4.84 0.00
CA VAL A 24 -8.60 5.38 -1.24
C VAL A 24 -7.51 5.37 -2.31
N LEU A 25 -7.74 4.56 -3.34
CA LEU A 25 -6.80 4.30 -4.44
C LEU A 25 -7.57 4.39 -5.74
N ASP A 26 -7.07 5.18 -6.70
CA ASP A 26 -7.70 5.43 -8.00
C ASP A 26 -9.16 5.95 -7.88
N GLY A 27 -9.46 6.73 -6.85
CA GLY A 27 -10.81 7.24 -6.56
C GLY A 27 -11.75 6.22 -5.92
N GLU A 28 -11.34 4.96 -5.80
CA GLU A 28 -12.12 3.87 -5.21
C GLU A 28 -11.79 3.66 -3.74
N ARG A 29 -12.79 3.23 -2.96
CA ARG A 29 -12.60 2.85 -1.55
C ARG A 29 -12.23 1.37 -1.45
N TRP A 30 -11.18 1.09 -0.70
CA TRP A 30 -10.71 -0.26 -0.43
C TRP A 30 -10.68 -0.52 1.08
N ARG A 31 -11.03 -1.73 1.49
CA ARG A 31 -10.86 -2.21 2.86
C ARG A 31 -9.72 -3.21 2.91
N VAL A 32 -8.87 -3.10 3.91
CA VAL A 32 -7.95 -4.18 4.26
C VAL A 32 -8.81 -5.30 4.86
N VAL A 33 -8.65 -6.53 4.36
CA VAL A 33 -9.47 -7.69 4.74
C VAL A 33 -8.69 -8.77 5.49
N ASP A 34 -7.36 -8.65 5.54
CA ASP A 34 -6.47 -9.50 6.33
C ASP A 34 -5.75 -8.70 7.42
N ARG A 35 -4.82 -9.35 8.12
CA ARG A 35 -3.86 -8.66 8.98
C ARG A 35 -2.63 -8.30 8.11
N PRO A 36 -2.34 -7.00 7.90
CA PRO A 36 -1.16 -6.61 7.15
C PRO A 36 0.13 -7.16 7.76
N THR A 37 1.08 -7.49 6.90
CA THR A 37 2.41 -8.00 7.27
C THR A 37 3.45 -6.95 6.96
N ALA A 38 4.33 -6.64 7.91
CA ALA A 38 5.41 -5.68 7.69
C ALA A 38 6.37 -6.18 6.59
N LEU A 39 6.78 -5.29 5.69
CA LEU A 39 7.83 -5.57 4.71
C LEU A 39 9.17 -5.54 5.44
N GLY A 40 9.71 -6.72 5.79
CA GLY A 40 10.88 -6.86 6.68
C GLY A 40 12.17 -6.16 6.25
N SER A 41 12.24 -5.63 5.02
CA SER A 41 13.25 -4.66 4.59
C SER A 41 12.57 -3.37 4.18
N ALA A 42 13.15 -2.23 4.57
CA ALA A 42 12.66 -0.91 4.15
C ALA A 42 12.54 -0.89 2.62
N PRO A 43 11.32 -0.75 2.07
CA PRO A 43 11.12 -0.73 0.63
C PRO A 43 11.86 0.46 0.04
N ARG A 44 12.16 0.42 -1.26
CA ARG A 44 12.72 1.58 -1.97
C ARG A 44 11.67 2.21 -2.86
N VAL A 45 11.47 3.51 -2.68
CA VAL A 45 10.62 4.36 -3.52
C VAL A 45 11.54 5.29 -4.29
N ASP A 46 11.50 5.23 -5.62
CA ASP A 46 12.36 6.04 -6.51
C ASP A 46 13.86 5.97 -6.17
N GLY A 47 14.32 4.78 -5.77
CA GLY A 47 15.72 4.52 -5.41
C GLY A 47 16.12 4.99 -4.02
N ARG A 48 15.22 5.63 -3.25
CA ARG A 48 15.45 6.06 -1.87
C ARG A 48 14.82 5.07 -0.89
N PRO A 49 15.40 4.89 0.32
CA PRO A 49 14.71 4.19 1.39
C PRO A 49 13.35 4.82 1.63
N ALA A 50 12.32 4.01 1.75
CA ALA A 50 11.03 4.43 2.28
C ALA A 50 10.96 4.04 3.76
N GLY A 51 10.02 4.64 4.48
CA GLY A 51 9.69 4.29 5.85
C GLY A 51 8.97 2.94 5.95
N ASP A 52 8.13 2.80 6.97
CA ASP A 52 7.41 1.56 7.23
C ASP A 52 6.61 1.09 6.00
N GLY A 53 6.74 -0.20 5.71
CA GLY A 53 6.11 -0.87 4.59
C GLY A 53 5.20 -2.00 5.05
N TRP A 54 4.09 -2.18 4.37
CA TRP A 54 3.08 -3.19 4.69
C TRP A 54 2.61 -3.92 3.44
N ARG A 55 2.49 -5.25 3.52
CA ARG A 55 1.71 -6.06 2.59
C ARG A 55 0.32 -6.27 3.16
N ALA A 56 -0.71 -5.98 2.37
CA ALA A 56 -2.10 -6.16 2.76
C ALA A 56 -2.95 -6.75 1.63
N THR A 57 -3.95 -7.56 1.99
CA THR A 57 -5.03 -7.94 1.11
C THR A 57 -6.12 -6.89 1.18
N ILE A 58 -6.46 -6.28 0.05
CA ILE A 58 -7.40 -5.17 -0.06
C ILE A 58 -8.58 -5.59 -0.91
N ARG A 59 -9.79 -5.19 -0.50
CA ARG A 59 -11.04 -5.46 -1.23
C ARG A 59 -11.74 -4.16 -1.60
N ARG A 60 -12.01 -3.97 -2.88
CA ARG A 60 -12.71 -2.80 -3.42
C ARG A 60 -14.17 -2.82 -2.96
N ALA A 61 -14.68 -1.65 -2.56
CA ALA A 61 -16.03 -1.53 -2.01
C ALA A 61 -17.14 -1.62 -3.06
N SER A 62 -16.87 -1.23 -4.31
CA SER A 62 -17.87 -1.13 -5.39
C SER A 62 -18.22 -2.48 -6.01
N ASP A 63 -17.23 -3.36 -6.22
CA ASP A 63 -17.39 -4.63 -6.94
C ASP A 63 -16.86 -5.87 -6.17
N GLY A 64 -16.25 -5.66 -4.99
CA GLY A 64 -15.69 -6.75 -4.19
C GLY A 64 -14.39 -7.35 -4.72
N VAL A 65 -13.78 -6.76 -5.75
CA VAL A 65 -12.49 -7.23 -6.28
C VAL A 65 -11.44 -7.20 -5.18
N THR A 66 -10.71 -8.30 -5.04
CA THR A 66 -9.62 -8.45 -4.08
C THR A 66 -8.28 -8.38 -4.79
N GLU A 67 -7.34 -7.66 -4.19
CA GLU A 67 -5.95 -7.54 -4.63
C GLU A 67 -5.02 -7.65 -3.42
N VAL A 68 -3.76 -7.99 -3.65
CA VAL A 68 -2.69 -7.81 -2.68
C VAL A 68 -1.92 -6.56 -3.05
N ALA A 69 -1.57 -5.73 -2.07
CA ALA A 69 -0.81 -4.51 -2.28
C ALA A 69 0.34 -4.39 -1.28
N ASP A 70 1.50 -3.95 -1.79
CA ASP A 70 2.59 -3.44 -0.97
C ASP A 70 2.46 -1.93 -0.86
N LEU A 71 2.37 -1.45 0.37
CA LEU A 71 2.21 -0.06 0.75
C LEU A 71 3.48 0.40 1.44
N ALA A 72 3.89 1.63 1.22
CA ALA A 72 4.96 2.25 2.01
C ALA A 72 4.76 3.74 2.16
N VAL A 73 5.48 4.33 3.10
CA VAL A 73 5.54 5.77 3.31
C VAL A 73 6.86 6.30 2.74
N ASP A 74 6.82 7.29 1.85
CA ASP A 74 8.04 7.93 1.35
C ASP A 74 8.69 8.87 2.38
N ASP A 75 9.85 9.44 2.05
CA ASP A 75 10.57 10.39 2.91
C ASP A 75 9.75 11.65 3.28
N ALA A 76 8.71 11.96 2.51
CA ALA A 76 7.82 13.09 2.74
C ALA A 76 6.58 12.72 3.57
N GLY A 77 6.49 11.48 4.07
CA GLY A 77 5.36 11.00 4.85
C GLY A 77 4.14 10.61 4.01
N ARG A 78 4.28 10.49 2.69
CA ARG A 78 3.16 10.15 1.79
C ARG A 78 3.06 8.65 1.61
N TRP A 79 1.85 8.14 1.73
CA TRP A 79 1.54 6.74 1.44
C TRP A 79 1.51 6.47 -0.06
N LEU A 80 2.16 5.39 -0.45
CA LEU A 80 2.30 4.93 -1.82
C LEU A 80 1.97 3.44 -1.92
N VAL A 81 1.34 3.04 -3.02
CA VAL A 81 1.29 1.65 -3.45
C VAL A 81 2.49 1.39 -4.35
N ILE A 82 3.36 0.47 -3.93
CA ILE A 82 4.59 0.11 -4.66
C ILE A 82 4.31 -1.05 -5.62
N HIS A 83 3.55 -2.04 -5.16
CA HIS A 83 3.18 -3.22 -5.94
C HIS A 83 1.72 -3.59 -5.73
N ARG A 84 1.08 -4.14 -6.77
CA ARG A 84 -0.28 -4.68 -6.75
C ARG A 84 -0.32 -6.00 -7.50
N TRP A 85 -1.07 -6.95 -6.97
CA TRP A 85 -1.33 -8.25 -7.56
C TRP A 85 -2.82 -8.57 -7.48
N ARG A 86 -3.35 -9.24 -8.51
CA ARG A 86 -4.72 -9.74 -8.57
C ARG A 86 -4.71 -11.25 -8.65
#